data_AF-W2C3G2-F1
#
_entry.id   AF-W2C3G2-F1
#
_cell.length_a   1.000
_cell.length_b   1.000
_cell.length_c   1.000
_cell.angle_alpha   90.00
_cell.angle_beta   90.00
_cell.angle_gamma   90.00
#
_symmetry.space_group_name_H-M   'P 1'
#
loop_
_entity.id
_entity.type
_entity.pdbx_description
1 polymer ?
#
loop_
_entity_poly.entity_id
_entity_poly.type
_entity_poly.pdbx_seq_one_letter_code
_entity_poly.pdbx_strand_id
1 'polypeptide(L)'
;MFLDMGDRVVKFYSRYNYMRDSIAREGFKNKLSVMEIQDRRRDIPWGTDPIYYQWYNKKKTEVSTVFLHNGYTYEEPMTMPEWILHEDTMTVLGYVCKRATTHYRGRDWEVYYTSDIPLSRGPWKLWGLPGLIVHATDADGYFLFEMTNFERIPESVVRPILYIHRKEGSKGDYKGAEYKKVSKKTYIQYEKAYHEDVNAFREFEFGHKVFTPDGSPLPITKTDYIPLEK
;
A
#
# COMPACT_ATOMS: atom_id res chain seq x y z
N MET A 1 5.49 -7.14 0.29
CA MET A 1 5.14 -5.91 -0.48
C MET A 1 5.85 -5.94 -1.82
N PHE A 2 5.45 -5.12 -2.78
CA PHE A 2 6.17 -4.84 -4.03
C PHE A 2 6.54 -3.36 -4.12
N LEU A 3 7.66 -3.07 -4.78
CA LEU A 3 8.16 -1.74 -5.06
C LEU A 3 8.53 -1.65 -6.55
N ASP A 4 7.60 -1.15 -7.36
CA ASP A 4 7.85 -0.96 -8.79
C ASP A 4 8.47 0.43 -9.01
N MET A 5 9.57 0.47 -9.75
CA MET A 5 10.40 1.66 -9.91
C MET A 5 10.49 2.05 -11.38
N GLY A 6 9.67 3.01 -11.82
CA GLY A 6 9.72 3.59 -13.16
C GLY A 6 10.42 4.95 -13.18
N ASP A 7 10.63 5.53 -14.35
CA ASP A 7 11.35 6.81 -14.46
C ASP A 7 10.60 7.98 -13.82
N ARG A 8 9.26 7.95 -13.86
CA ARG A 8 8.40 9.05 -13.40
C ARG A 8 7.75 8.80 -12.04
N VAL A 9 7.49 7.54 -11.73
CA VAL A 9 6.70 7.14 -10.57
C VAL A 9 7.28 5.89 -9.94
N VAL A 10 7.24 5.85 -8.61
CA VAL A 10 7.49 4.65 -7.81
C VAL A 10 6.17 4.21 -7.20
N LYS A 11 5.87 2.92 -7.26
CA LYS A 11 4.63 2.34 -6.73
C LYS A 11 4.96 1.30 -5.65
N PHE A 12 4.49 1.54 -4.43
CA PHE A 12 4.60 0.60 -3.32
C PHE A 12 3.22 0.05 -2.94
N TYR A 13 3.07 -1.27 -2.91
CA TYR A 13 1.77 -1.94 -2.76
C TYR A 13 1.89 -3.37 -2.24
N SER A 14 0.77 -3.93 -1.80
CA SER A 14 0.73 -5.32 -1.35
C SER A 14 0.82 -6.33 -2.49
N ARG A 15 1.82 -7.22 -2.40
CA ARG A 15 1.95 -8.41 -3.26
C ARG A 15 0.73 -9.32 -3.15
N TYR A 16 0.19 -9.48 -1.95
CA TYR A 16 -0.96 -10.36 -1.74
C TYR A 16 -2.22 -9.80 -2.42
N ASN A 17 -2.50 -8.49 -2.26
CA ASN A 17 -3.64 -7.88 -2.92
C ASN A 17 -3.47 -7.90 -4.45
N TYR A 18 -2.24 -7.72 -4.96
CA TYR A 18 -1.95 -7.88 -6.39
C TYR A 18 -2.23 -9.30 -6.90
N MET A 19 -1.77 -10.34 -6.18
CA MET A 19 -2.04 -11.73 -6.57
C MET A 19 -3.54 -12.03 -6.56
N ARG A 20 -4.25 -11.59 -5.52
CA ARG A 20 -5.70 -11.74 -5.42
C ARG A 20 -6.37 -11.05 -6.61
N ASP A 21 -6.06 -9.78 -6.87
CA ASP A 21 -6.59 -9.00 -8.00
C ASP A 21 -6.39 -9.72 -9.34
N SER A 22 -5.15 -10.16 -9.60
CA SER A 22 -4.79 -10.92 -10.81
C SER A 22 -5.66 -12.15 -11.02
N ILE A 23 -5.92 -12.93 -9.96
CA ILE A 23 -6.78 -14.14 -10.02
C ILE A 23 -8.24 -13.78 -10.32
N ALA A 24 -8.81 -12.71 -9.74
CA ALA A 24 -10.18 -12.33 -10.12
C ALA A 24 -10.25 -11.88 -11.56
N ARG A 25 -9.32 -11.02 -11.98
CA ARG A 25 -9.34 -10.48 -13.33
C ARG A 25 -9.29 -11.59 -14.36
N GLU A 26 -8.42 -12.57 -14.15
CA GLU A 26 -8.37 -13.77 -15.00
C GLU A 26 -9.66 -14.60 -14.89
N GLY A 27 -10.18 -14.80 -13.68
CA GLY A 27 -11.42 -15.54 -13.47
C GLY A 27 -12.62 -14.91 -14.16
N PHE A 28 -12.80 -13.59 -14.04
CA PHE A 28 -13.85 -12.84 -14.72
C PHE A 28 -13.68 -12.86 -16.25
N LYS A 29 -12.45 -12.72 -16.75
CA LYS A 29 -12.14 -12.87 -18.19
C LYS A 29 -12.56 -14.25 -18.70
N ASN A 30 -12.37 -15.28 -17.88
CA ASN A 30 -12.76 -16.65 -18.16
C ASN A 30 -14.19 -17.00 -17.72
N LYS A 31 -15.02 -16.00 -17.35
CA LYS A 31 -16.43 -16.13 -16.96
C LYS A 31 -16.69 -17.08 -15.77
N LEU A 32 -15.72 -17.22 -14.87
CA LEU A 32 -15.91 -17.95 -13.62
C LEU A 32 -16.93 -17.24 -12.73
N SER A 33 -17.64 -18.01 -11.92
CA SER A 33 -18.50 -17.49 -10.87
C SER A 33 -17.69 -16.81 -9.76
N VAL A 34 -18.34 -15.93 -8.99
CA VAL A 34 -17.72 -15.29 -7.83
C VAL A 34 -17.21 -16.34 -6.83
N MET A 35 -17.95 -17.44 -6.64
CA MET A 35 -17.56 -18.50 -5.71
C MET A 35 -16.27 -19.20 -6.14
N GLU A 36 -16.13 -19.53 -7.43
CA GLU A 36 -14.91 -20.15 -7.97
C GLU A 36 -13.70 -19.21 -7.85
N ILE A 37 -13.90 -17.91 -8.08
CA ILE A 37 -12.85 -16.90 -7.89
C ILE A 37 -12.42 -16.83 -6.42
N GLN A 38 -13.38 -16.88 -5.48
CA GLN A 38 -13.06 -16.87 -4.05
C GLN A 38 -12.30 -18.13 -3.64
N ASP A 39 -12.69 -19.30 -4.15
CA ASP A 39 -12.00 -20.56 -3.86
C ASP A 39 -10.55 -20.53 -4.35
N ARG A 40 -10.30 -20.02 -5.56
CA ARG A 40 -8.92 -19.83 -6.10
C ARG A 40 -8.05 -18.86 -5.30
N ARG A 41 -8.65 -17.99 -4.49
CA ARG A 41 -7.95 -17.00 -3.65
C ARG A 41 -7.81 -17.45 -2.20
N ARG A 42 -8.36 -18.60 -1.82
CA ARG A 42 -8.52 -19.02 -0.43
C ARG A 42 -7.20 -19.05 0.35
N ASP A 43 -6.13 -19.53 -0.29
CA ASP A 43 -4.83 -19.72 0.36
C ASP A 43 -3.91 -18.49 0.24
N ILE A 44 -4.39 -17.40 -0.36
CA ILE A 44 -3.62 -16.14 -0.45
C ILE A 44 -4.08 -15.22 0.67
N PRO A 45 -3.21 -14.84 1.62
CA PRO A 45 -3.55 -13.90 2.67
C PRO A 45 -4.09 -12.58 2.13
N TRP A 46 -4.85 -11.86 2.95
CA TRP A 46 -5.14 -10.46 2.64
C TRP A 46 -3.91 -9.60 2.90
N GLY A 47 -3.72 -8.59 2.07
CA GLY A 47 -2.65 -7.62 2.20
C GLY A 47 -3.11 -6.29 2.80
N THR A 48 -2.16 -5.38 3.01
CA THR A 48 -2.47 -3.97 3.29
C THR A 48 -3.07 -3.31 2.05
N ASP A 49 -4.19 -2.61 2.22
CA ASP A 49 -4.92 -1.95 1.12
C ASP A 49 -4.25 -0.70 0.53
N PRO A 50 -3.57 0.17 1.32
CA PRO A 50 -2.98 1.37 0.76
C PRO A 50 -1.92 1.09 -0.31
N ILE A 51 -2.05 1.83 -1.42
CA ILE A 51 -1.08 1.89 -2.51
C ILE A 51 -0.49 3.29 -2.51
N TYR A 52 0.84 3.36 -2.55
CA TYR A 52 1.59 4.62 -2.54
C TYR A 52 2.22 4.85 -3.92
N TYR A 53 1.94 6.00 -4.52
CA TYR A 53 2.56 6.47 -5.76
C TYR A 53 3.40 7.71 -5.48
N GLN A 54 4.72 7.61 -5.60
CA GLN A 54 5.64 8.74 -5.44
C GLN A 54 6.03 9.30 -6.80
N TRP A 55 5.59 10.52 -7.09
CA TRP A 55 5.84 11.23 -8.33
C TRP A 55 6.99 12.23 -8.15
N TYR A 56 8.23 11.78 -8.36
CA TYR A 56 9.44 12.57 -8.07
C TYR A 56 9.52 13.88 -8.88
N ASN A 57 9.12 13.85 -10.16
CA ASN A 57 9.08 15.04 -11.01
C ASN A 57 8.06 16.09 -10.55
N LYS A 58 6.96 15.64 -9.94
CA LYS A 58 5.89 16.50 -9.41
C LYS A 58 6.07 16.80 -7.92
N LYS A 59 7.07 16.19 -7.26
CA LYS A 59 7.32 16.27 -5.82
C LYS A 59 6.05 16.01 -4.98
N LYS A 60 5.24 15.02 -5.38
CA LYS A 60 4.01 14.63 -4.67
C LYS A 60 3.94 13.12 -4.43
N THR A 61 3.35 12.75 -3.30
CA THR A 61 2.92 11.38 -3.02
C THR A 61 1.41 11.34 -3.13
N GLU A 62 0.91 10.33 -3.81
CA GLU A 62 -0.52 10.06 -3.97
C GLU A 62 -0.81 8.70 -3.36
N VAL A 63 -1.76 8.64 -2.45
CA VAL A 63 -2.08 7.45 -1.68
C VAL A 63 -3.52 7.07 -1.97
N SER A 64 -3.72 5.82 -2.34
CA SER A 64 -5.02 5.30 -2.71
C SER A 64 -5.31 4.05 -1.87
N THR A 65 -6.52 3.97 -1.30
CA THR A 65 -6.98 2.81 -0.51
C THR A 65 -8.40 2.45 -0.90
N VAL A 66 -8.86 1.28 -0.45
CA VAL A 66 -10.27 0.90 -0.51
C VAL A 66 -10.72 0.59 0.91
N PHE A 67 -11.79 1.25 1.37
CA PHE A 67 -12.48 0.85 2.59
C PHE A 67 -13.78 0.17 2.20
N LEU A 68 -13.95 -1.08 2.63
CA LEU A 68 -15.04 -1.96 2.23
C LEU A 68 -15.13 -2.09 0.70
N HIS A 69 -15.94 -1.24 0.09
CA HIS A 69 -16.09 -1.19 -1.36
C HIS A 69 -15.56 0.13 -1.91
N ASN A 70 -15.57 1.23 -1.16
CA ASN A 70 -15.32 2.55 -1.72
C ASN A 70 -13.82 2.88 -1.75
N GLY A 71 -13.35 3.30 -2.93
CA GLY A 71 -11.98 3.77 -3.13
C GLY A 71 -11.84 5.22 -2.70
N TYR A 72 -10.73 5.51 -2.01
CA TYR A 72 -10.37 6.83 -1.52
C TYR A 72 -8.95 7.17 -1.96
N THR A 73 -8.73 8.42 -2.33
CA THR A 73 -7.39 8.90 -2.71
C THR A 73 -7.11 10.26 -2.09
N TYR A 74 -5.86 10.50 -1.69
CA TYR A 74 -5.36 11.81 -1.31
C TYR A 74 -3.98 12.05 -1.89
N GLU A 75 -3.61 13.32 -1.99
CA GLU A 75 -2.27 13.75 -2.38
C GLU A 75 -1.63 14.51 -1.23
N GLU A 76 -0.32 14.40 -1.12
CA GLU A 76 0.50 15.21 -0.22
C GLU A 76 1.84 15.57 -0.88
N PRO A 77 2.50 16.66 -0.48
CA PRO A 77 3.85 16.96 -0.94
C PRO A 77 4.82 15.87 -0.49
N MET A 78 5.82 15.57 -1.34
CA MET A 78 6.94 14.74 -0.95
C MET A 78 7.85 15.53 0.00
N THR A 79 8.02 15.01 1.21
CA THR A 79 8.99 15.50 2.18
C THR A 79 10.05 14.43 2.33
N MET A 80 11.31 14.78 2.04
CA MET A 80 12.44 13.89 2.24
C MET A 80 12.68 13.71 3.75
N PRO A 81 12.85 12.49 4.25
CA PRO A 81 13.33 12.28 5.62
C PRO A 81 14.72 12.90 5.83
N GLU A 82 14.95 13.44 7.02
CA GLU A 82 16.27 13.93 7.42
C GLU A 82 17.07 12.74 7.94
N TRP A 83 17.97 12.23 7.11
CA TRP A 83 18.74 11.02 7.40
C TRP A 83 20.01 11.33 8.19
N ILE A 84 20.25 10.54 9.22
CA ILE A 84 21.54 10.42 9.90
C ILE A 84 22.22 9.18 9.32
N LEU A 85 23.38 9.37 8.69
CA LEU A 85 24.17 8.28 8.12
C LEU A 85 25.12 7.71 9.16
N HIS A 86 25.30 6.39 9.14
CA HIS A 86 26.23 5.70 10.02
C HIS A 86 27.24 4.91 9.19
N GLU A 87 28.40 4.63 9.79
CA GLU A 87 29.46 3.83 9.16
C GLU A 87 29.19 2.32 9.25
N ASP A 88 28.19 1.91 10.04
CA ASP A 88 27.80 0.50 10.15
C ASP A 88 27.36 -0.05 8.80
N THR A 89 27.79 -1.28 8.52
CA THR A 89 27.42 -1.99 7.31
C THR A 89 26.81 -3.34 7.61
N MET A 90 25.94 -3.80 6.72
CA MET A 90 25.44 -5.16 6.72
C MET A 90 25.21 -5.64 5.29
N THR A 91 25.06 -6.96 5.11
CA THR A 91 24.77 -7.54 3.81
C THR A 91 23.31 -7.96 3.72
N VAL A 92 22.59 -7.44 2.73
CA VAL A 92 21.19 -7.81 2.43
C VAL A 92 21.12 -8.34 1.01
N LEU A 93 20.64 -9.57 0.84
CA LEU A 93 20.53 -10.23 -0.48
C LEU A 93 21.83 -10.19 -1.30
N GLY A 94 22.99 -10.22 -0.65
CA GLY A 94 24.31 -10.12 -1.28
C GLY A 94 24.83 -8.71 -1.53
N TYR A 95 24.04 -7.66 -1.28
CA TYR A 95 24.45 -6.27 -1.40
C TYR A 95 25.08 -5.74 -0.11
N VAL A 96 26.21 -5.05 -0.22
CA VAL A 96 26.77 -4.30 0.91
C VAL A 96 25.91 -3.06 1.11
N CYS A 97 25.41 -2.91 2.33
CA CYS A 97 24.49 -1.84 2.70
C CYS A 97 25.07 -1.01 3.83
N LYS A 98 24.78 0.29 3.82
CA LYS A 98 25.11 1.24 4.89
C LYS A 98 23.86 1.52 5.72
N ARG A 99 24.05 1.72 7.02
CA ARG A 99 22.98 2.03 7.95
C ARG A 99 22.64 3.52 7.93
N ALA A 100 21.36 3.85 8.03
CA ALA A 100 20.88 5.20 8.25
C ALA A 100 19.68 5.19 9.21
N THR A 101 19.49 6.28 9.95
CA THR A 101 18.34 6.43 10.85
C THR A 101 17.65 7.77 10.62
N THR A 102 16.37 7.85 10.95
CA THR A 102 15.60 9.10 10.88
C THR A 102 14.37 9.04 11.79
N HIS A 103 13.93 10.20 12.27
CA HIS A 103 12.58 10.35 12.83
C HIS A 103 11.67 10.89 11.72
N TYR A 104 10.75 10.06 11.23
CA TYR A 104 9.90 10.40 10.08
C TYR A 104 8.46 9.95 10.29
N ARG A 105 7.54 10.92 10.18
CA ARG A 105 6.07 10.73 10.32
C ARG A 105 5.67 10.04 11.63
N GLY A 106 6.31 10.47 12.72
CA GLY A 106 6.01 9.99 14.07
C GLY A 106 6.61 8.62 14.40
N ARG A 107 7.54 8.12 13.57
CA ARG A 107 8.27 6.86 13.81
C ARG A 107 9.78 7.07 13.69
N ASP A 108 10.52 6.40 14.56
CA ASP A 108 11.95 6.25 14.43
C ASP A 108 12.24 5.05 13.54
N TRP A 109 12.93 5.29 12.43
CA TRP A 109 13.29 4.28 11.44
C TRP A 109 14.77 4.00 11.51
N GLU A 110 15.12 2.72 11.52
CA GLU A 110 16.44 2.24 11.14
C GLU A 110 16.33 1.58 9.76
N VAL A 111 17.21 1.99 8.84
CA VAL A 111 17.22 1.47 7.47
C VAL A 111 18.62 1.09 7.03
N TYR A 112 18.69 0.19 6.07
CA TYR A 112 19.92 -0.14 5.36
C TYR A 112 19.70 0.07 3.87
N TYR A 113 20.64 0.77 3.24
CA TYR A 113 20.60 1.11 1.82
C TYR A 113 21.87 0.68 1.10
N THR A 114 21.76 0.35 -0.18
CA THR A 114 22.91 -0.03 -1.01
C THR A 114 23.13 0.95 -2.16
N SER A 115 24.37 1.39 -2.34
CA SER A 115 24.78 2.25 -3.45
C SER A 115 25.01 1.48 -4.75
N ASP A 116 25.05 0.13 -4.70
CA ASP A 116 25.16 -0.73 -5.89
C ASP A 116 23.91 -0.61 -6.79
N ILE A 117 22.78 -0.24 -6.19
CA ILE A 117 21.57 0.17 -6.88
C ILE A 117 21.39 1.68 -6.60
N PRO A 118 21.96 2.58 -7.44
CA PRO A 118 22.04 4.02 -7.17
C PRO A 118 20.71 4.74 -7.44
N LEU A 119 19.61 4.19 -6.94
CA LEU A 119 18.27 4.74 -7.02
C LEU A 119 17.83 5.17 -5.62
N SER A 120 17.69 6.47 -5.41
CA SER A 120 17.25 7.05 -4.14
C SER A 120 15.76 6.80 -3.88
N ARG A 121 15.41 5.56 -3.59
CA ARG A 121 14.06 5.02 -3.50
C ARG A 121 13.98 4.02 -2.35
N GLY A 122 12.77 3.65 -1.96
CA GLY A 122 12.58 2.71 -0.86
C GLY A 122 11.12 2.33 -0.65
N PRO A 123 10.85 1.42 0.30
CA PRO A 123 9.50 1.03 0.66
C PRO A 123 8.72 2.23 1.24
N TRP A 124 7.39 2.18 1.06
CA TRP A 124 6.46 3.18 1.57
C TRP A 124 6.80 4.61 1.10
N LYS A 125 7.18 5.49 2.04
CA LYS A 125 7.54 6.90 1.82
C LYS A 125 9.00 7.17 2.18
N LEU A 126 9.81 6.13 2.38
CA LEU A 126 11.23 6.24 2.69
C LEU A 126 12.00 6.39 1.37
N TRP A 127 12.76 7.48 1.25
CA TRP A 127 13.59 7.81 0.09
C TRP A 127 14.65 8.86 0.48
N GLY A 128 15.56 9.23 -0.42
CA GLY A 128 16.51 10.33 -0.20
C GLY A 128 17.94 9.91 0.14
N LEU A 129 18.20 8.62 0.33
CA LEU A 129 19.55 8.08 0.54
C LEU A 129 20.30 7.88 -0.79
N PRO A 130 21.65 7.84 -0.79
CA PRO A 130 22.45 7.63 -2.00
C PRO A 130 22.48 6.14 -2.42
N GLY A 131 21.29 5.56 -2.61
CA GLY A 131 21.08 4.16 -2.90
C GLY A 131 19.65 3.70 -2.59
N LEU A 132 19.33 2.47 -3.00
CA LEU A 132 18.03 1.85 -2.72
C LEU A 132 17.98 1.42 -1.26
N ILE A 133 16.90 1.79 -0.55
CA ILE A 133 16.59 1.24 0.77
C ILE A 133 16.09 -0.20 0.59
N VAL A 134 16.86 -1.16 1.09
CA VAL A 134 16.59 -2.60 0.93
C VAL A 134 16.14 -3.26 2.23
N HIS A 135 16.35 -2.58 3.35
CA HIS A 135 15.85 -3.00 4.66
C HIS A 135 15.40 -1.77 5.44
N ALA A 136 14.26 -1.85 6.12
CA ALA A 136 13.75 -0.80 7.00
C ALA A 136 12.93 -1.41 8.13
N THR A 137 13.23 -1.02 9.36
CA THR A 137 12.47 -1.38 10.56
C THR A 137 12.13 -0.13 11.35
N ASP A 138 10.97 -0.12 12.00
CA ASP A 138 10.67 0.91 12.99
C ASP A 138 11.16 0.48 14.38
N ALA A 139 11.42 1.46 15.25
CA ALA A 139 11.95 1.21 16.59
C ALA A 139 10.97 0.47 17.52
N ASP A 140 9.66 0.53 17.23
CA ASP A 140 8.64 -0.20 17.98
C ASP A 140 8.56 -1.69 17.58
N GLY A 141 9.19 -2.09 16.47
CA GLY A 141 9.16 -3.47 15.95
C GLY A 141 7.84 -3.88 15.31
N TYR A 142 6.99 -2.93 14.89
CA TYR A 142 5.72 -3.21 14.22
C TYR A 142 5.86 -3.37 12.71
N PHE A 143 6.86 -2.74 12.10
CA PHE A 143 7.05 -2.71 10.66
C PHE A 143 8.44 -3.15 10.27
N LEU A 144 8.50 -4.18 9.42
CA LEU A 144 9.71 -4.64 8.76
C LEU A 144 9.47 -4.67 7.25
N PHE A 145 10.30 -3.96 6.51
CA PHE A 145 10.41 -4.06 5.06
C PHE A 145 11.77 -4.61 4.72
N GLU A 146 11.81 -5.78 4.10
CA GLU A 146 13.04 -6.43 3.68
C GLU A 146 12.95 -6.87 2.22
N MET A 147 13.98 -6.54 1.44
CA MET A 147 14.11 -6.94 0.06
C MET A 147 14.47 -8.43 -0.02
N THR A 148 13.54 -9.23 -0.53
CA THR A 148 13.72 -10.67 -0.74
C THR A 148 14.01 -11.05 -2.18
N ASN A 149 13.80 -10.13 -3.13
CA ASN A 149 14.13 -10.29 -4.53
C ASN A 149 14.33 -8.92 -5.18
N PHE A 150 15.22 -8.86 -6.17
CA PHE A 150 15.42 -7.69 -7.02
C PHE A 150 15.52 -8.13 -8.48
N GLU A 151 14.69 -7.53 -9.33
CA GLU A 151 14.65 -7.86 -10.75
C GLU A 151 14.67 -6.57 -11.58
N ARG A 152 15.59 -6.50 -12.54
CA ARG A 152 15.61 -5.43 -13.54
C ARG A 152 14.87 -5.90 -14.78
N ILE A 153 13.74 -5.25 -15.07
CA ILE A 153 12.92 -5.57 -16.23
C ILE A 153 13.58 -5.01 -17.51
N PRO A 154 13.82 -5.85 -18.54
CA PRO A 154 14.38 -5.40 -19.82
C PRO A 154 13.43 -4.44 -20.54
N GLU A 155 13.99 -3.44 -21.24
CA GLU A 155 13.23 -2.40 -21.94
C GLU A 155 12.21 -2.97 -22.94
N SER A 156 12.55 -4.09 -23.59
CA SER A 156 11.69 -4.79 -24.56
C SER A 156 10.38 -5.33 -23.98
N VAL A 157 10.27 -5.46 -22.65
CA VAL A 157 9.09 -5.98 -21.94
C VAL A 157 8.56 -5.02 -20.88
N VAL A 158 9.10 -3.78 -20.80
CA VAL A 158 8.65 -2.77 -19.84
C VAL A 158 7.17 -2.47 -20.06
N ARG A 159 6.40 -2.58 -18.98
CA ARG A 159 5.01 -2.13 -18.93
C ARG A 159 4.95 -0.83 -18.13
N PRO A 160 4.09 0.13 -18.51
CA PRO A 160 3.91 1.32 -17.71
C PRO A 160 3.40 0.94 -16.33
N ILE A 161 3.90 1.62 -15.29
CA ILE A 161 3.29 1.55 -13.95
C ILE A 161 1.91 2.15 -14.08
N LEU A 162 0.89 1.28 -14.08
CA LEU A 162 -0.49 1.69 -14.25
C LEU A 162 -1.00 2.33 -12.97
N TYR A 163 -1.58 3.51 -13.14
CA TYR A 163 -2.39 4.17 -12.13
C TYR A 163 -3.86 3.79 -12.35
N ILE A 164 -4.35 2.82 -11.58
CA ILE A 164 -5.71 2.28 -11.74
C ILE A 164 -6.62 2.88 -10.67
N HIS A 165 -7.51 3.77 -11.10
CA HIS A 165 -8.55 4.41 -10.28
C HIS A 165 -9.93 3.79 -10.54
N ARG A 166 -10.11 2.47 -10.38
CA ARG A 166 -11.38 1.86 -10.80
C ARG A 166 -11.78 0.71 -9.89
N LYS A 167 -13.05 0.72 -9.46
CA LYS A 167 -13.73 -0.50 -9.03
C LYS A 167 -13.87 -1.43 -10.23
N GLU A 168 -13.46 -2.69 -10.10
CA GLU A 168 -13.87 -3.75 -11.03
C GLU A 168 -15.36 -4.05 -10.81
N GLY A 169 -16.14 -4.05 -11.89
CA GLY A 169 -17.56 -4.42 -11.88
C GLY A 169 -17.76 -5.89 -12.26
N SER A 170 -18.85 -6.49 -11.78
CA SER A 170 -19.14 -7.93 -11.86
C SER A 170 -19.31 -8.53 -13.28
N LYS A 171 -19.19 -7.75 -14.36
CA LYS A 171 -19.42 -8.21 -15.74
C LYS A 171 -18.39 -7.69 -16.76
N GLY A 172 -17.21 -7.24 -16.34
CA GLY A 172 -16.20 -6.69 -17.26
C GLY A 172 -16.58 -5.37 -17.95
N ASP A 173 -17.83 -4.93 -17.81
CA ASP A 173 -18.28 -3.59 -18.18
C ASP A 173 -17.90 -2.59 -17.09
N TYR A 174 -16.90 -1.76 -17.41
CA TYR A 174 -16.37 -0.73 -16.52
C TYR A 174 -17.39 0.40 -16.32
N LYS A 175 -18.13 0.37 -15.21
CA LYS A 175 -18.98 1.48 -14.73
C LYS A 175 -18.65 1.89 -13.27
N GLY A 176 -17.38 1.75 -12.87
CA GLY A 176 -16.94 2.10 -11.51
C GLY A 176 -16.79 3.62 -11.35
N ALA A 177 -17.30 4.17 -10.24
CA ALA A 177 -17.00 5.54 -9.83
C ALA A 177 -15.49 5.69 -9.54
N GLU A 178 -14.92 6.83 -9.93
CA GLU A 178 -13.54 7.21 -9.59
C GLU A 178 -13.33 7.20 -8.07
N TYR A 179 -12.10 6.98 -7.60
CA TYR A 179 -11.79 7.05 -6.17
C TYR A 179 -12.18 8.44 -5.65
N LYS A 180 -12.85 8.47 -4.50
CA LYS A 180 -13.25 9.73 -3.86
C LYS A 180 -11.97 10.45 -3.42
N LYS A 181 -11.72 11.64 -3.99
CA LYS A 181 -10.62 12.49 -3.55
C LYS A 181 -10.95 13.13 -2.20
N VAL A 182 -10.11 12.91 -1.21
CA VAL A 182 -10.26 13.43 0.16
C VAL A 182 -8.98 14.11 0.63
N SER A 183 -9.05 14.88 1.72
CA SER A 183 -7.84 15.39 2.38
C SER A 183 -7.12 14.27 3.13
N LYS A 184 -5.80 14.40 3.37
CA LYS A 184 -5.05 13.49 4.23
C LYS A 184 -5.66 13.37 5.64
N LYS A 185 -6.14 14.50 6.19
CA LYS A 185 -6.82 14.52 7.50
C LYS A 185 -8.09 13.65 7.49
N THR A 186 -8.91 13.79 6.44
CA THR A 186 -10.12 12.97 6.27
C THR A 186 -9.78 11.50 6.09
N TYR A 187 -8.74 11.19 5.31
CA TYR A 187 -8.26 9.82 5.15
C TYR A 187 -7.91 9.18 6.50
N ILE A 188 -7.11 9.85 7.33
CA ILE A 188 -6.70 9.35 8.65
C ILE A 188 -7.93 9.16 9.56
N GLN A 189 -8.90 10.07 9.49
CA GLN A 189 -10.16 9.93 10.22
C GLN A 189 -10.96 8.69 9.77
N TYR A 190 -11.04 8.44 8.46
CA TYR A 190 -11.74 7.27 7.93
C TYR A 190 -11.02 5.97 8.26
N GLU A 191 -9.69 5.94 8.15
CA GLU A 191 -8.88 4.79 8.54
C GLU A 191 -9.11 4.45 10.02
N LYS A 192 -9.00 5.44 10.92
CA LYS A 192 -9.26 5.26 12.34
C LYS A 192 -10.70 4.79 12.61
N ALA A 193 -11.71 5.43 12.02
CA ALA A 193 -13.12 5.06 12.20
C ALA A 193 -13.42 3.64 11.71
N TYR A 194 -12.82 3.24 10.58
CA TYR A 194 -12.94 1.88 10.06
C TYR A 194 -12.42 0.83 11.05
N HIS A 195 -11.28 1.10 11.69
CA HIS A 195 -10.72 0.17 12.67
C HIS A 195 -11.43 0.19 14.04
N GLU A 196 -11.99 1.34 14.44
CA GLU A 196 -12.74 1.46 15.70
C GLU A 196 -14.05 0.66 15.67
N ASP A 197 -14.80 0.74 14.58
CA ASP A 197 -15.99 -0.08 14.34
C ASP A 197 -16.31 -0.23 12.86
N VAL A 198 -15.97 -1.39 12.30
CA VAL A 198 -16.21 -1.73 10.89
C VAL A 198 -17.70 -1.65 10.53
N ASN A 199 -18.60 -2.01 11.46
CA ASN A 199 -20.04 -1.98 11.19
C ASN A 199 -20.57 -0.54 11.18
N ALA A 200 -20.17 0.30 12.13
CA ALA A 200 -20.53 1.71 12.11
C ALA A 200 -19.98 2.42 10.85
N PHE A 201 -18.73 2.11 10.46
CA PHE A 201 -18.16 2.65 9.23
C PHE A 201 -18.94 2.17 7.99
N ARG A 202 -19.38 0.90 7.97
CA ARG A 202 -20.26 0.37 6.92
C ARG A 202 -21.57 1.15 6.82
N GLU A 203 -22.25 1.40 7.94
CA GLU A 203 -23.49 2.17 7.94
C GLU A 203 -23.29 3.60 7.43
N PHE A 204 -22.19 4.25 7.83
CA PHE A 204 -21.78 5.56 7.31
C PHE A 204 -21.58 5.53 5.79
N GLU A 205 -20.83 4.55 5.27
CA GLU A 205 -20.50 4.44 3.85
C GLU A 205 -21.72 4.18 2.95
N PHE A 206 -22.69 3.41 3.45
CA PHE A 206 -23.88 3.01 2.69
C PHE A 206 -25.13 3.85 2.99
N GLY A 207 -25.08 4.74 3.98
CA GLY A 207 -26.17 5.65 4.33
C GLY A 207 -27.42 4.97 4.90
N HIS A 208 -27.31 3.72 5.39
CA HIS A 208 -28.40 3.00 6.03
C HIS A 208 -27.89 2.11 7.15
N LYS A 209 -28.72 1.96 8.18
CA LYS A 209 -28.44 1.07 9.31
C LYS A 209 -28.67 -0.38 8.93
N VAL A 210 -27.86 -1.27 9.50
CA VAL A 210 -28.00 -2.70 9.35
C VAL A 210 -28.30 -3.30 10.72
N PHE A 211 -29.26 -4.20 10.78
CA PHE A 211 -29.69 -4.86 12.00
C PHE A 211 -29.46 -6.36 11.89
N THR A 212 -29.27 -7.01 13.02
CA THR A 212 -29.27 -8.47 13.15
C THR A 212 -30.67 -9.04 12.85
N PRO A 213 -30.80 -10.37 12.64
CA PRO A 213 -32.11 -10.99 12.35
C PRO A 213 -33.19 -10.76 13.41
N ASP A 214 -32.79 -10.51 14.67
CA ASP A 214 -33.69 -10.19 15.79
C ASP A 214 -34.02 -8.69 15.90
N GLY A 215 -33.52 -7.86 14.99
CA GLY A 215 -33.78 -6.41 14.94
C GLY A 215 -32.89 -5.56 15.83
N SER A 216 -31.90 -6.14 16.52
CA SER A 216 -30.93 -5.37 17.30
C SER A 216 -29.84 -4.72 16.42
N PRO A 217 -29.20 -3.62 16.86
CA PRO A 217 -28.07 -3.04 16.13
C PRO A 217 -26.92 -4.04 16.00
N LEU A 218 -26.13 -3.93 14.93
CA LEU A 218 -24.92 -4.73 14.80
C LEU A 218 -23.96 -4.48 15.98
N PRO A 219 -23.30 -5.53 16.50
CA PRO A 219 -22.29 -5.36 17.54
C PRO A 219 -21.09 -4.58 17.00
N ILE A 220 -20.40 -3.86 17.90
CA ILE A 220 -19.15 -3.17 17.60
C ILE A 220 -18.14 -4.19 17.06
N THR A 221 -17.62 -3.94 15.87
CA THR A 221 -16.58 -4.80 15.26
C THR A 221 -15.28 -4.02 15.18
N LYS A 222 -14.52 -4.05 16.28
CA LYS A 222 -13.21 -3.40 16.38
C LYS A 222 -12.12 -4.29 15.79
N THR A 223 -11.14 -3.68 15.13
CA THR A 223 -9.93 -4.35 14.63
C THR A 223 -8.68 -3.64 15.14
N ASP A 224 -7.56 -4.35 15.16
CA ASP A 224 -6.28 -3.75 15.57
C ASP A 224 -5.90 -2.63 14.61
N TYR A 225 -5.41 -1.53 15.18
CA TYR A 225 -5.02 -0.33 14.44
C TYR A 225 -3.62 0.11 14.83
N ILE A 226 -2.66 -0.21 13.96
CA ILE A 226 -1.27 0.23 14.08
C ILE A 226 -0.95 0.99 12.79
N PRO A 227 -1.12 2.33 12.76
CA PRO A 227 -0.91 3.09 11.54
C PRO A 227 0.58 3.24 11.25
N LEU A 228 0.95 3.24 9.96
CA LEU A 228 2.33 3.54 9.55
C LEU A 228 2.76 4.98 9.90
N GLU A 229 1.80 5.90 10.05
CA GLU A 229 2.04 7.28 10.49
C GLU A 229 1.38 7.52 11.86
N LYS A 230 2.12 8.12 12.80
CA LYS A 230 1.60 8.54 14.11
C LYS A 230 1.26 10.02 14.15
#